data_AF-A0A661QY77-F1
#
_entry.id   AF-A0A661QY77-F1
#
_cell.length_a   1.000
_cell.length_b   1.000
_cell.length_c   1.000
_cell.angle_alpha   90.00
_cell.angle_beta   90.00
_cell.angle_gamma   90.00
#
_symmetry.space_group_name_H-M   'P 1'
#
loop_
_entity.id
_entity.type
_entity.pdbx_description
1 polymer ?
#
loop_
_entity_poly.entity_id
_entity_poly.type
_entity_poly.pdbx_seq_one_letter_code
_entity_poly.pdbx_strand_id
1 'polypeptide(L)'
;GQYGILPEHTGESMDNILKIHHIIDEHPDLRLLVQTNPAFCCAGLVTEAMAAKIEAKTKVPIVSITYDVSGGNKNKVIIPFLKSQRKAAYSHDLKVSV
;
A
#
# COMPACT_ATOMS: atom_id res chain seq x y z
N GLY A 1 15.73 -9.20 -8.04
CA GLY A 1 14.96 -8.17 -8.76
C GLY A 1 14.63 -6.99 -7.86
N GLN A 2 14.11 -5.87 -8.41
CA GLN A 2 13.92 -4.59 -7.70
C GLN A 2 13.16 -4.68 -6.35
N TYR A 3 12.19 -5.60 -6.23
CA TYR A 3 11.39 -5.76 -5.01
C TYR A 3 11.79 -6.98 -4.15
N GLY A 4 12.73 -7.82 -4.60
CA GLY A 4 13.04 -9.09 -3.94
C GLY A 4 11.95 -10.15 -4.09
N ILE A 5 11.19 -10.10 -5.20
CA ILE A 5 10.22 -11.14 -5.58
C ILE A 5 10.96 -12.46 -5.81
N LEU A 6 10.46 -13.54 -5.24
CA LEU A 6 10.93 -14.90 -5.44
C LEU A 6 9.94 -15.66 -6.35
N PRO A 7 10.34 -16.76 -7.02
CA PRO A 7 9.43 -17.56 -7.84
C PRO A 7 8.18 -18.04 -7.09
N GLU A 8 8.26 -18.24 -5.78
CA GLU A 8 7.15 -18.65 -4.92
C GLU A 8 6.13 -17.52 -4.69
N HIS A 9 6.49 -16.28 -4.98
CA HIS A 9 5.60 -15.12 -4.94
C HIS A 9 4.86 -14.89 -6.28
N THR A 10 4.95 -15.84 -7.20
CA THR A 10 4.18 -15.82 -8.46
C THR A 10 2.67 -15.86 -8.16
N GLY A 11 1.88 -15.20 -9.02
CA GLY A 11 0.45 -14.99 -8.80
C GLY A 11 0.18 -13.65 -8.10
N GLU A 12 -0.67 -13.66 -7.07
CA GLU A 12 -1.28 -12.44 -6.52
C GLU A 12 -0.28 -11.36 -6.08
N SER A 13 0.87 -11.70 -5.50
CA SER A 13 1.87 -10.70 -5.09
C SER A 13 2.56 -10.04 -6.29
N MET A 14 2.89 -10.83 -7.32
CA MET A 14 3.43 -10.31 -8.58
C MET A 14 2.38 -9.46 -9.32
N ASP A 15 1.14 -9.91 -9.35
CA ASP A 15 0.02 -9.19 -9.97
C ASP A 15 -0.23 -7.85 -9.27
N ASN A 16 -0.13 -7.81 -7.94
CA ASN A 16 -0.27 -6.56 -7.18
C ASN A 16 0.80 -5.54 -7.57
N ILE A 17 2.05 -5.96 -7.73
CA ILE A 17 3.14 -5.05 -8.15
C ILE A 17 2.88 -4.54 -9.56
N LEU A 18 2.46 -5.40 -10.48
CA LEU A 18 2.12 -5.00 -11.85
C LEU A 18 0.95 -3.99 -11.86
N LYS A 19 -0.12 -4.27 -11.11
CA LYS A 19 -1.28 -3.37 -10.96
C LYS A 19 -0.88 -2.03 -10.37
N ILE A 20 -0.04 -2.02 -9.33
CA ILE A 20 0.45 -0.77 -8.70
C ILE A 20 1.16 0.10 -9.75
N HIS A 21 2.09 -0.47 -10.51
CA HIS A 21 2.79 0.27 -11.56
C HIS A 21 1.84 0.81 -12.61
N HIS A 22 0.93 -0.02 -13.09
CA HIS A 22 -0.05 0.38 -14.08
C HIS A 22 -0.95 1.52 -13.59
N ILE A 23 -1.48 1.44 -12.37
CA ILE A 23 -2.33 2.49 -11.77
C ILE A 23 -1.56 3.81 -11.64
N ILE A 24 -0.29 3.77 -11.25
CA ILE A 24 0.53 4.99 -11.14
C ILE A 24 0.78 5.61 -12.52
N ASP A 25 1.06 4.78 -13.52
CA ASP A 25 1.29 5.26 -14.88
C ASP A 25 0.02 5.90 -15.48
N GLU A 26 -1.17 5.35 -15.17
CA GLU A 26 -2.47 5.89 -15.60
C GLU A 26 -2.93 7.11 -14.78
N HIS A 27 -2.51 7.22 -13.52
CA HIS A 27 -2.94 8.27 -12.59
C HIS A 27 -1.74 8.98 -11.95
N PRO A 28 -1.10 9.94 -12.66
CA PRO A 28 0.09 10.64 -12.17
C PRO A 28 -0.18 11.54 -10.95
N ASP A 29 -1.44 11.87 -10.68
CA ASP A 29 -1.90 12.62 -9.52
C ASP A 29 -2.19 11.73 -8.29
N LEU A 30 -2.01 10.40 -8.40
CA LEU A 30 -2.24 9.45 -7.32
C LEU A 30 -1.45 9.82 -6.05
N ARG A 31 -2.16 9.94 -4.92
CA ARG A 31 -1.57 10.40 -3.64
C ARG A 31 -1.46 9.31 -2.58
N LEU A 32 -2.17 8.20 -2.74
CA LEU A 32 -2.22 7.11 -1.77
C LEU A 32 -2.72 5.84 -2.47
N LEU A 33 -2.02 4.74 -2.23
CA LEU A 33 -2.47 3.39 -2.50
C LEU A 33 -2.98 2.77 -1.19
N VAL A 34 -4.16 2.18 -1.22
CA VAL A 34 -4.72 1.46 -0.08
C VAL A 34 -4.79 -0.02 -0.44
N GLN A 35 -4.00 -0.83 0.26
CA GLN A 35 -4.00 -2.27 0.12
C GLN A 35 -5.00 -2.86 1.12
N THR A 36 -6.13 -3.37 0.62
CA THR A 36 -7.14 -4.01 1.47
C THR A 36 -6.95 -5.51 1.46
N ASN A 37 -6.62 -6.08 2.62
CA ASN A 37 -6.37 -7.51 2.78
C ASN A 37 -7.46 -8.14 3.66
N PRO A 38 -7.99 -9.32 3.33
CA PRO A 38 -8.67 -10.13 4.33
C PRO A 38 -7.65 -10.66 5.35
N ALA A 39 -8.11 -10.97 6.56
CA ALA A 39 -7.25 -11.61 7.56
C ALA A 39 -6.60 -12.89 7.00
N PHE A 40 -5.32 -13.08 7.31
CA PHE A 40 -4.50 -14.24 6.91
C PHE A 40 -4.30 -14.41 5.39
N CYS A 41 -4.45 -13.35 4.59
CA CYS A 41 -4.08 -13.38 3.18
C CYS A 41 -2.55 -13.35 2.99
N CYS A 42 -1.96 -14.48 2.57
CA CYS A 42 -0.52 -14.60 2.33
C CYS A 42 -0.01 -13.58 1.31
N ALA A 43 -0.71 -13.39 0.19
CA ALA A 43 -0.30 -12.43 -0.83
C ALA A 43 -0.38 -10.97 -0.34
N GLY A 44 -1.38 -10.67 0.49
CA GLY A 44 -1.50 -9.39 1.16
C GLY A 44 -0.29 -9.10 2.05
N LEU A 45 0.07 -10.05 2.92
CA LEU A 45 1.21 -9.91 3.83
C LEU A 45 2.56 -9.80 3.08
N VAL A 46 2.74 -10.57 2.02
CA VAL A 46 3.95 -10.51 1.19
C VAL A 46 4.06 -9.15 0.51
N THR A 47 2.98 -8.63 -0.07
CA THR A 47 2.96 -7.30 -0.70
C THR A 47 3.17 -6.19 0.33
N GLU A 48 2.59 -6.34 1.53
CA GLU A 48 2.77 -5.40 2.65
C GLU A 48 4.24 -5.34 3.09
N ALA A 49 4.93 -6.49 3.18
CA ALA A 49 6.36 -6.55 3.47
C ALA A 49 7.23 -5.88 2.39
N MET A 50 6.72 -5.73 1.17
CA MET A 50 7.38 -5.02 0.08
C MET A 50 7.07 -3.51 0.05
N ALA A 51 6.12 -3.03 0.86
CA ALA A 51 5.60 -1.66 0.78
C ALA A 51 6.70 -0.60 0.79
N ALA A 52 7.68 -0.67 1.69
CA ALA A 52 8.76 0.31 1.76
C ALA A 52 9.57 0.42 0.45
N LYS A 53 9.81 -0.71 -0.24
CA LYS A 53 10.51 -0.71 -1.53
C LYS A 53 9.63 -0.14 -2.64
N ILE A 54 8.34 -0.48 -2.62
CA ILE A 54 7.37 0.04 -3.59
C ILE A 54 7.23 1.55 -3.43
N GLU A 55 7.08 2.06 -2.21
CA GLU A 55 7.03 3.51 -1.91
C GLU A 55 8.31 4.22 -2.33
N ALA A 56 9.48 3.64 -2.05
CA ALA A 56 10.77 4.23 -2.44
C ALA A 56 10.89 4.39 -3.96
N LYS A 57 10.33 3.46 -4.74
CA LYS A 57 10.37 3.44 -6.20
C LYS A 57 9.29 4.31 -6.85
N THR A 58 8.07 4.25 -6.32
CA THR A 58 6.87 4.89 -6.89
C THR A 58 6.66 6.31 -6.38
N LYS A 59 7.23 6.66 -5.21
CA LYS A 59 6.98 7.91 -4.49
C LYS A 59 5.51 8.10 -4.07
N VAL A 60 4.70 7.05 -4.12
CA VAL A 60 3.31 7.04 -3.65
C VAL A 60 3.24 6.22 -2.36
N PRO A 61 2.63 6.74 -1.28
CA PRO A 61 2.44 5.97 -0.06
C PRO A 61 1.49 4.79 -0.24
N ILE A 62 1.74 3.72 0.50
CA ILE A 62 0.91 2.51 0.56
C ILE A 62 0.46 2.26 1.99
N VAL A 63 -0.83 2.22 2.24
CA VAL A 63 -1.39 1.83 3.55
C VAL A 63 -2.07 0.48 3.43
N SER A 64 -1.70 -0.47 4.29
CA SER A 64 -2.36 -1.77 4.40
C SER A 64 -3.50 -1.72 5.41
N ILE A 65 -4.67 -2.24 5.04
CA ILE A 65 -5.84 -2.37 5.91
C ILE A 65 -6.23 -3.84 5.93
N THR A 66 -6.14 -4.46 7.11
CA THR A 66 -6.60 -5.83 7.31
C THR A 66 -8.02 -5.84 7.86
N TYR A 67 -8.93 -6.45 7.11
CA TYR A 67 -10.31 -6.72 7.55
C TYR A 67 -10.38 -8.12 8.17
N ASP A 68 -10.53 -8.15 9.49
CA ASP A 68 -10.38 -9.34 10.35
C ASP A 68 -11.66 -9.70 11.11
N VAL A 69 -12.82 -9.27 10.61
CA VAL A 69 -14.16 -9.46 11.21
C VAL A 69 -14.35 -8.97 12.66
N SER A 70 -13.37 -8.26 13.25
CA SER A 70 -13.45 -7.74 14.63
C SER A 70 -14.38 -6.54 14.83
N GLY A 71 -15.05 -6.04 13.77
CA GLY A 71 -16.06 -4.98 13.88
C GLY A 71 -15.55 -3.56 14.16
N GLY A 72 -14.23 -3.31 14.13
CA GLY A 72 -13.64 -1.98 14.36
C GLY A 72 -13.54 -1.08 13.11
N ASN A 73 -13.32 0.23 13.33
CA ASN A 73 -13.01 1.17 12.24
C ASN A 73 -11.56 1.03 11.76
N LYS A 74 -11.31 0.02 10.92
CA LYS A 74 -9.99 -0.23 10.30
C LYS A 74 -9.57 0.90 9.36
N ASN A 75 -10.53 1.62 8.78
CA ASN A 75 -10.29 2.72 7.86
C ASN A 75 -9.75 3.98 8.51
N LYS A 76 -9.71 4.08 9.84
CA LYS A 76 -9.15 5.26 10.54
C LYS A 76 -7.73 5.61 10.08
N VAL A 77 -6.97 4.62 9.61
CA VAL A 77 -5.58 4.76 9.15
C VAL A 77 -5.42 5.65 7.91
N ILE A 78 -6.48 5.84 7.12
CA ILE A 78 -6.44 6.68 5.92
C ILE A 78 -6.74 8.15 6.22
N ILE A 79 -7.29 8.46 7.40
CA ILE A 79 -7.75 9.81 7.77
C ILE A 79 -6.61 10.86 7.65
N PRO A 80 -5.36 10.61 8.08
CA PRO A 80 -4.27 11.58 7.90
C PRO A 80 -4.04 11.96 6.44
N PHE A 81 -4.17 11.00 5.52
CA PHE A 81 -3.97 11.19 4.08
C PHE A 81 -5.13 11.94 3.40
N LEU A 82 -6.35 11.81 3.95
CA LEU A 82 -7.51 12.59 3.50
C LEU A 82 -7.45 14.03 4.01
N LYS A 83 -6.93 14.26 5.23
CA LYS A 83 -6.77 15.60 5.80
C LYS A 83 -5.60 16.37 5.19
N SER A 84 -4.53 15.68 4.76
CA SER A 84 -3.31 16.27 4.23
C SER A 84 -3.40 16.76 2.77
N GLN A 85 -4.55 16.53 2.10
CA GLN A 85 -4.85 16.88 0.70
C GLN A 85 -4.57 18.34 0.31
N ARG A 86 -4.19 19.22 1.24
CA ARG A 86 -3.97 20.65 0.99
C ARG A 86 -2.52 21.13 0.93
N LYS A 87 -1.47 20.50 1.52
CA LYS A 87 -0.17 21.21 1.64
C LYS A 87 1.18 20.48 1.62
N ALA A 88 1.31 19.14 1.54
CA ALA A 88 2.66 18.55 1.58
C ALA A 88 2.87 17.35 0.66
N ALA A 89 4.12 17.21 0.18
CA ALA A 89 4.65 15.96 -0.34
C ALA A 89 4.59 14.89 0.77
N TYR A 90 4.45 13.62 0.36
CA TYR A 90 4.39 12.50 1.30
C TYR A 90 5.58 12.52 2.28
N SER A 91 5.29 12.50 3.58
CA SER A 91 6.26 12.19 4.63
C SER A 91 5.93 10.82 5.22
N HIS A 92 6.97 9.99 5.40
CA HIS A 92 6.86 8.72 6.12
C HIS A 92 6.32 8.88 7.56
N ASP A 93 6.45 10.07 8.15
CA ASP A 93 5.92 10.37 9.50
C ASP A 93 4.38 10.25 9.59
N LEU A 94 3.68 10.41 8.45
CA LEU A 94 2.23 10.26 8.37
C LEU A 94 1.76 8.83 8.66
N LYS A 95 2.62 7.82 8.44
CA LYS A 95 2.33 6.42 8.77
C LYS A 95 2.58 6.09 10.23
N VAL A 96 3.57 6.73 10.87
CA VAL A 96 3.96 6.45 12.27
C VAL A 96 2.92 6.97 13.27
N SER A 97 2.02 7.86 12.82
CA SER A 97 1.03 8.53 13.65
C SER A 97 -0.29 7.76 13.85
N VAL A 98 -0.35 6.46 13.51
CA VAL A 98 -1.59 5.65 13.52
C VAL A 98 -1.45 4.35 14.31
#